data_AF-A0AAE4TJB3-F1
#
_entry.id   AF-A0AAE4TJB3-F1
#
_cell.length_a   1.000
_cell.length_b   1.000
_cell.length_c   1.000
_cell.angle_alpha   90.00
_cell.angle_beta   90.00
_cell.angle_gamma   90.00
#
_symmetry.space_group_name_H-M   'P 1'
#
loop_
_entity.id
_entity.type
_entity.pdbx_description
1 polymer ?
#
loop_
_entity_poly.entity_id
_entity_poly.type
_entity_poly.pdbx_seq_one_letter_code
_entity_poly.pdbx_strand_id
1 'polypeptide(L)'
;MDVVCYLSNLPLSGITVTTKLDGSRSRNNIPLSAFGYSMLITQDTELLRSKQNELRGQFVQTSQVFINNVTSVDDLELNMMMLAEMLTFATNSQVGFIGWELIGGESCEGNLGRIRSIGGCYSAFRSPFCLIRSIQAVSFIENCWQTYSELRLSRKLNVVIDLFTIPDAKELPLELKLGSTFILLENLKASYAHDVYTFKKGNYYALGSKAKKTYAELVTEMFELVGMPQTNTWKDLRNAIIHSGLCELSPEDMHEQYSLCRDAITEYFLRLLGYQGEFFLYSGGGDTTKVIRLNNLEPVATSE
;
A
#
# COMPACT_ATOMS: atom_id res chain seq x y z
N MET A 1 -17.41 -14.69 -17.58
CA MET A 1 -18.39 -14.78 -16.48
C MET A 1 -18.43 -13.45 -15.75
N ASP A 2 -19.59 -13.07 -15.21
CA ASP A 2 -19.72 -11.85 -14.43
C ASP A 2 -19.67 -12.22 -12.95
N VAL A 3 -18.92 -11.43 -12.17
CA VAL A 3 -18.54 -11.79 -10.80
C VAL A 3 -18.73 -10.59 -9.88
N VAL A 4 -19.21 -10.86 -8.68
CA VAL A 4 -19.15 -9.90 -7.57
C VAL A 4 -18.08 -10.36 -6.57
N CYS A 5 -17.15 -9.48 -6.27
CA CYS A 5 -16.11 -9.70 -5.26
C CYS A 5 -16.43 -8.88 -4.01
N TYR A 6 -15.92 -9.32 -2.86
CA TYR A 6 -16.19 -8.67 -1.56
C TYR A 6 -14.89 -8.18 -0.92
N LEU A 7 -14.88 -6.93 -0.49
CA LEU A 7 -13.76 -6.31 0.21
C LEU A 7 -14.16 -5.92 1.65
N SER A 8 -13.22 -6.08 2.58
CA SER A 8 -13.31 -5.56 3.94
C SER A 8 -12.49 -4.28 4.11
N ASN A 9 -12.85 -3.49 5.12
CA ASN A 9 -12.05 -2.41 5.69
C ASN A 9 -11.61 -1.31 4.71
N LEU A 10 -12.37 -1.05 3.64
CA LEU A 10 -12.04 -0.03 2.64
C LEU A 10 -12.68 1.34 2.97
N PRO A 11 -11.92 2.32 3.50
CA PRO A 11 -12.46 3.61 3.91
C PRO A 11 -12.48 4.62 2.73
N LEU A 12 -12.93 4.23 1.53
CA LEU A 12 -13.01 5.13 0.38
C LEU A 12 -14.45 5.53 0.10
N SER A 13 -14.69 6.83 -0.07
CA SER A 13 -15.98 7.33 -0.56
C SER A 13 -16.11 7.12 -2.08
N GLY A 14 -17.34 7.07 -2.57
CA GLY A 14 -17.59 7.00 -4.01
C GLY A 14 -17.10 8.22 -4.77
N ILE A 15 -16.96 8.08 -6.09
CA ILE A 15 -16.80 9.18 -7.06
C ILE A 15 -18.16 9.49 -7.70
N THR A 16 -18.90 8.45 -8.09
CA THR A 16 -20.22 8.56 -8.70
C THR A 16 -21.33 8.22 -7.69
N VAL A 17 -22.56 8.58 -8.05
CA VAL A 17 -23.72 8.56 -7.14
C VAL A 17 -24.72 7.50 -7.59
N THR A 18 -25.16 6.67 -6.66
CA THR A 18 -26.37 5.86 -6.82
C THR A 18 -27.58 6.69 -6.40
N THR A 19 -28.61 6.73 -7.24
CA THR A 19 -29.93 7.26 -6.89
C THR A 19 -30.84 6.08 -6.58
N LYS A 20 -31.31 5.97 -5.33
CA LYS A 20 -32.25 4.94 -4.90
C LYS A 20 -33.66 5.25 -5.43
N LEU A 21 -34.54 4.24 -5.42
CA LEU A 21 -35.93 4.37 -5.88
C LEU A 21 -36.72 5.43 -5.09
N ASP A 22 -36.36 5.67 -3.84
CA ASP A 22 -36.94 6.71 -2.98
C ASP A 22 -36.42 8.13 -3.27
N GLY A 23 -35.57 8.28 -4.29
CA GLY A 23 -34.94 9.55 -4.67
C GLY A 23 -33.71 9.92 -3.83
N SER A 24 -33.37 9.14 -2.79
CA SER A 24 -32.16 9.38 -2.01
C SER A 24 -30.90 9.11 -2.82
N ARG A 25 -29.85 9.90 -2.56
CA ARG A 25 -28.59 9.86 -3.31
C ARG A 25 -27.44 9.48 -2.40
N SER A 26 -26.62 8.53 -2.83
CA SER A 26 -25.42 8.10 -2.08
C SER A 26 -24.23 8.11 -3.01
N ARG A 27 -23.16 8.80 -2.64
CA ARG A 27 -21.89 8.80 -3.39
C ARG A 27 -21.07 7.59 -2.96
N ASN A 28 -21.35 6.44 -3.58
CA ASN A 28 -20.85 5.14 -3.14
C ASN A 28 -20.12 4.34 -4.23
N ASN A 29 -20.09 4.82 -5.47
CA ASN A 29 -19.55 4.07 -6.59
C ASN A 29 -18.18 4.61 -7.00
N ILE A 30 -17.19 3.74 -7.15
CA ILE A 30 -15.81 4.05 -7.56
C ILE A 30 -15.52 3.23 -8.81
N PRO A 31 -15.64 3.83 -10.01
CA PRO A 31 -15.16 3.22 -11.25
C PRO A 31 -13.64 3.08 -11.18
N LEU A 32 -13.13 1.94 -11.64
CA LEU A 32 -11.70 1.63 -11.60
C LEU A 32 -11.34 0.70 -12.77
N SER A 33 -10.23 0.97 -13.46
CA SER A 33 -9.69 0.11 -14.51
C SER A 33 -8.29 -0.40 -14.15
N ALA A 34 -8.18 -1.68 -13.81
CA ALA A 34 -6.89 -2.28 -13.44
C ALA A 34 -6.91 -3.79 -13.74
N PHE A 35 -5.71 -4.39 -13.87
CA PHE A 35 -5.55 -5.83 -14.10
C PHE A 35 -6.27 -6.35 -15.37
N GLY A 36 -6.44 -5.49 -16.38
CA GLY A 36 -7.19 -5.81 -17.59
C GLY A 36 -8.71 -5.78 -17.45
N TYR A 37 -9.24 -5.40 -16.28
CA TYR A 37 -10.67 -5.33 -16.00
C TYR A 37 -11.17 -3.90 -15.87
N SER A 38 -12.40 -3.67 -16.31
CA SER A 38 -13.21 -2.52 -15.87
C SER A 38 -14.07 -2.96 -14.69
N MET A 39 -13.89 -2.29 -13.56
CA MET A 39 -14.47 -2.66 -12.28
C MET A 39 -15.32 -1.51 -11.73
N LEU A 40 -16.37 -1.87 -11.00
CA LEU A 40 -17.15 -0.92 -10.21
C LEU A 40 -17.11 -1.33 -8.74
N ILE A 41 -16.38 -0.58 -7.92
CA ILE A 41 -16.44 -0.75 -6.47
C ILE A 41 -17.65 0.01 -5.94
N THR A 42 -18.54 -0.69 -5.25
CA THR A 42 -19.70 -0.10 -4.58
C THR A 42 -19.54 -0.24 -3.07
N GLN A 43 -19.53 0.90 -2.39
CA GLN A 43 -19.51 0.97 -0.93
C GLN A 43 -20.90 0.72 -0.34
N ASP A 44 -20.93 0.08 0.82
CA ASP A 44 -22.14 -0.03 1.62
C ASP A 44 -22.61 1.36 2.07
N THR A 45 -23.83 1.71 1.69
CA THR A 45 -24.42 3.03 2.01
C THR A 45 -24.68 3.24 3.50
N GLU A 46 -24.83 2.18 4.29
CA GLU A 46 -25.00 2.29 5.74
C GLU A 46 -23.67 2.68 6.39
N LEU A 47 -22.57 2.04 5.98
CA LEU A 47 -21.23 2.32 6.47
C LEU A 47 -20.73 3.71 6.09
N LEU A 48 -21.13 4.23 4.92
CA LEU A 48 -20.86 5.62 4.53
C LEU A 48 -21.52 6.65 5.45
N ARG A 49 -22.58 6.27 6.20
CA ARG A 49 -23.27 7.14 7.16
C ARG A 49 -22.71 7.01 8.57
N SER A 50 -22.01 5.92 8.87
CA SER A 50 -21.35 5.70 10.16
C SER A 50 -20.18 6.67 10.36
N LYS A 51 -19.85 6.98 11.61
CA LYS A 51 -18.64 7.76 11.89
C LYS A 51 -17.43 6.85 11.76
N GLN A 52 -16.40 7.28 11.02
CA GLN A 52 -15.19 6.47 10.80
C GLN A 52 -14.53 6.00 12.11
N ASN A 53 -14.58 6.83 13.17
CA ASN A 53 -14.04 6.48 14.49
C ASN A 53 -14.79 5.31 15.16
N GLU A 54 -16.07 5.10 14.85
CA GLU A 54 -16.85 3.98 15.39
C GLU A 54 -16.39 2.66 14.75
N LEU A 55 -15.96 2.69 13.49
CA LEU A 55 -15.50 1.50 12.75
C LEU A 55 -14.03 1.16 13.03
N ARG A 56 -13.24 2.11 13.53
CA ARG A 56 -11.79 1.95 13.71
C ARG A 56 -11.45 0.75 14.60
N GLY A 57 -10.50 -0.07 14.16
CA GLY A 57 -10.07 -1.27 14.87
C GLY A 57 -10.97 -2.50 14.68
N GLN A 58 -12.16 -2.33 14.08
CA GLN A 58 -13.08 -3.43 13.79
C GLN A 58 -12.81 -4.07 12.43
N PHE A 59 -13.20 -5.32 12.27
CA PHE A 59 -13.33 -5.94 10.95
C PHE A 59 -14.70 -5.60 10.37
N VAL A 60 -14.73 -4.96 9.21
CA VAL A 60 -15.97 -4.50 8.57
C VAL A 60 -15.97 -4.93 7.11
N GLN A 61 -17.01 -5.62 6.66
CA GLN A 61 -17.21 -5.84 5.22
C GLN A 61 -17.75 -4.55 4.62
N THR A 62 -16.95 -3.86 3.79
CA THR A 62 -17.25 -2.48 3.39
C THR A 62 -17.81 -2.36 1.98
N SER A 63 -17.41 -3.26 1.08
CA SER A 63 -17.57 -2.98 -0.35
C SER A 63 -17.75 -4.24 -1.18
N GLN A 64 -18.44 -4.07 -2.30
CA GLN A 64 -18.53 -5.04 -3.38
C GLN A 64 -17.77 -4.51 -4.60
N VAL A 65 -17.22 -5.40 -5.42
CA VAL A 65 -16.57 -5.06 -6.69
C VAL A 65 -17.22 -5.87 -7.80
N PHE A 66 -17.89 -5.20 -8.72
CA PHE A 66 -18.53 -5.81 -9.88
C PHE A 66 -17.55 -5.85 -11.05
N ILE A 67 -17.39 -7.04 -11.64
CA ILE A 67 -16.46 -7.27 -12.73
C ILE A 67 -17.16 -8.12 -13.79
N ASN A 68 -17.15 -7.65 -15.02
CA ASN A 68 -17.75 -8.34 -16.15
C ASN A 68 -16.69 -9.05 -16.98
N ASN A 69 -17.09 -10.09 -17.70
CA ASN A 69 -16.23 -10.81 -18.66
C ASN A 69 -14.95 -11.40 -18.06
N VAL A 70 -15.00 -11.88 -16.81
CA VAL A 70 -13.89 -12.63 -16.20
C VAL A 70 -13.67 -13.93 -16.97
N THR A 71 -12.42 -14.23 -17.32
CA THR A 71 -12.01 -15.42 -18.08
C THR A 71 -11.43 -16.52 -17.19
N SER A 72 -10.85 -16.14 -16.05
CA SER A 72 -10.13 -17.05 -15.15
C SER A 72 -10.39 -16.63 -13.70
N VAL A 73 -10.89 -17.56 -12.89
CA VAL A 73 -11.12 -17.34 -11.45
C VAL A 73 -9.78 -17.18 -10.70
N ASP A 74 -8.79 -18.01 -11.03
CA ASP A 74 -7.50 -17.98 -10.33
C ASP A 74 -6.78 -16.64 -10.54
N ASP A 75 -6.80 -16.13 -11.78
CA ASP A 75 -6.25 -14.80 -12.09
C ASP A 75 -7.06 -13.71 -11.41
N LEU A 76 -8.39 -13.83 -11.38
CA LEU A 76 -9.25 -12.91 -10.64
C LEU A 76 -8.87 -12.86 -9.16
N GLU A 77 -8.75 -14.01 -8.49
CA GLU A 77 -8.41 -14.06 -7.06
C GLU A 77 -7.06 -13.40 -6.78
N LEU A 78 -6.05 -13.67 -7.63
CA LEU A 78 -4.75 -13.03 -7.50
C LEU A 78 -4.83 -11.51 -7.69
N ASN A 79 -5.52 -11.06 -8.73
CA ASN A 79 -5.70 -9.63 -9.02
C ASN A 79 -6.47 -8.91 -7.91
N MET A 80 -7.48 -9.54 -7.33
CA MET A 80 -8.24 -8.97 -6.20
C MET A 80 -7.43 -8.90 -4.91
N MET A 81 -6.55 -9.88 -4.66
CA MET A 81 -5.58 -9.79 -3.55
C MET A 81 -4.62 -8.61 -3.76
N MET A 82 -4.06 -8.44 -4.96
CA MET A 82 -3.18 -7.31 -5.27
C MET A 82 -3.90 -5.97 -5.19
N LEU A 83 -5.15 -5.89 -5.65
CA LEU A 83 -5.99 -4.71 -5.49
C LEU A 83 -6.18 -4.37 -4.00
N ALA A 84 -6.50 -5.35 -3.17
CA ALA A 84 -6.68 -5.14 -1.73
C ALA A 84 -5.37 -4.66 -1.06
N GLU A 85 -4.22 -5.19 -1.45
CA GLU A 85 -2.91 -4.72 -0.97
C GLU A 85 -2.64 -3.26 -1.39
N MET A 86 -2.82 -2.92 -2.66
CA MET A 86 -2.63 -1.55 -3.11
C MET A 86 -3.61 -0.57 -2.45
N LEU A 87 -4.87 -0.97 -2.24
CA LEU A 87 -5.86 -0.18 -1.50
C LEU A 87 -5.50 -0.06 -0.01
N THR A 88 -4.87 -1.09 0.58
CA THR A 88 -4.37 -1.05 1.95
C THR A 88 -3.35 0.08 2.13
N PHE A 89 -2.39 0.17 1.22
CA PHE A 89 -1.45 1.29 1.17
C PHE A 89 -2.16 2.63 0.96
N ALA A 90 -3.01 2.72 -0.08
CA ALA A 90 -3.66 3.95 -0.49
C ALA A 90 -4.50 4.60 0.62
N THR A 91 -5.07 3.77 1.49
CA THR A 91 -6.00 4.18 2.54
C THR A 91 -5.45 4.11 3.97
N ASN A 92 -4.27 3.53 4.16
CA ASN A 92 -3.74 3.19 5.48
C ASN A 92 -4.75 2.40 6.35
N SER A 93 -5.42 1.43 5.72
CA SER A 93 -6.43 0.54 6.32
C SER A 93 -6.16 -0.90 5.89
N GLN A 94 -6.41 -1.91 6.72
CA GLN A 94 -6.11 -3.30 6.34
C GLN A 94 -7.22 -3.88 5.45
N VAL A 95 -7.25 -3.42 4.19
CA VAL A 95 -8.22 -3.82 3.17
C VAL A 95 -7.97 -5.28 2.79
N GLY A 96 -9.03 -6.09 2.82
CA GLY A 96 -8.92 -7.52 2.60
C GLY A 96 -9.88 -8.01 1.52
N PHE A 97 -9.39 -8.90 0.66
CA PHE A 97 -10.25 -9.63 -0.28
C PHE A 97 -10.89 -10.84 0.43
N ILE A 98 -12.20 -10.74 0.67
CA ILE A 98 -12.98 -11.76 1.38
C ILE A 98 -13.25 -12.95 0.46
N GLY A 99 -13.62 -12.68 -0.80
CA GLY A 99 -14.06 -13.72 -1.72
C GLY A 99 -14.89 -13.18 -2.88
N TRP A 100 -15.51 -14.09 -3.63
CA TRP A 100 -16.23 -13.79 -4.85
C TRP A 100 -17.41 -14.74 -5.08
N GLU A 101 -18.40 -14.31 -5.86
CA GLU A 101 -19.58 -15.08 -6.27
C GLU A 101 -19.94 -14.79 -7.74
N LEU A 102 -20.41 -15.81 -8.48
CA LEU A 102 -20.88 -15.64 -9.86
C LEU A 102 -22.24 -14.94 -9.88
N ILE A 103 -22.38 -13.96 -10.77
CA ILE A 103 -23.65 -13.32 -11.06
C ILE A 103 -24.41 -14.20 -12.05
N GLY A 104 -25.61 -14.64 -11.68
CA GLY A 104 -26.48 -15.43 -12.56
C GLY A 104 -26.40 -16.96 -12.39
N GLY A 105 -25.55 -17.48 -11.49
CA GLY A 105 -25.65 -18.84 -10.97
C GLY A 105 -25.30 -19.99 -11.94
N GLU A 106 -24.79 -19.72 -13.13
CA GLU A 106 -24.32 -20.76 -14.06
C GLU A 106 -22.79 -20.80 -14.10
N SER A 107 -22.21 -21.92 -13.67
CA SER A 107 -20.77 -22.19 -13.77
C SER A 107 -20.50 -23.32 -14.75
N CYS A 108 -19.44 -23.21 -15.53
CA CYS A 108 -18.94 -24.31 -16.37
C CYS A 108 -18.28 -25.41 -15.52
N GLU A 109 -17.88 -25.09 -14.28
CA GLU A 109 -16.95 -25.88 -13.43
C GLU A 109 -17.50 -26.23 -12.04
N GLY A 110 -18.77 -25.92 -11.73
CA GLY A 110 -19.45 -26.32 -10.49
C GLY A 110 -19.25 -25.41 -9.27
N ASN A 111 -18.30 -24.48 -9.27
CA ASN A 111 -18.14 -23.48 -8.20
C ASN A 111 -18.90 -22.18 -8.52
N LEU A 112 -19.87 -21.85 -7.67
CA LEU A 112 -20.67 -20.61 -7.78
C LEU A 112 -20.06 -19.43 -7.01
N GLY A 113 -19.01 -19.68 -6.21
CA GLY A 113 -18.32 -18.67 -5.43
C GLY A 113 -17.35 -19.28 -4.42
N ARG A 114 -16.58 -18.42 -3.76
CA ARG A 114 -15.64 -18.79 -2.69
C ARG A 114 -15.52 -17.65 -1.69
N ILE A 115 -15.62 -17.98 -0.40
CA ILE A 115 -15.38 -17.06 0.72
C ILE A 115 -14.19 -17.55 1.55
N ARG A 116 -13.34 -16.63 2.00
CA ARG A 116 -12.16 -16.88 2.82
C ARG A 116 -12.34 -16.24 4.20
N SER A 117 -11.81 -16.90 5.23
CA SER A 117 -11.61 -16.27 6.53
C SER A 117 -10.36 -15.40 6.47
N ILE A 118 -10.55 -14.09 6.60
CA ILE A 118 -9.45 -13.10 6.58
C ILE A 118 -9.45 -12.29 7.87
N GLY A 119 -8.26 -11.79 8.24
CA GLY A 119 -8.08 -10.85 9.35
C GLY A 119 -7.88 -9.43 8.85
N GLY A 120 -7.85 -8.48 9.78
CA GLY A 120 -7.59 -7.06 9.51
C GLY A 120 -8.53 -6.16 10.27
N CYS A 121 -8.24 -4.87 10.29
CA CYS A 121 -9.15 -3.87 10.81
C CYS A 121 -9.23 -2.62 9.94
N TYR A 122 -10.42 -2.01 9.99
CA TYR A 122 -10.69 -0.69 9.45
C TYR A 122 -9.84 0.35 10.17
N SER A 123 -9.20 1.20 9.37
CA SER A 123 -8.48 2.39 9.82
C SER A 123 -8.67 3.51 8.80
N ALA A 124 -8.65 4.75 9.26
CA ALA A 124 -8.77 5.93 8.41
C ALA A 124 -7.92 7.05 9.03
N PHE A 125 -6.63 6.78 9.20
CA PHE A 125 -5.71 7.68 9.89
C PHE A 125 -4.53 8.03 8.99
N ARG A 126 -4.43 9.31 8.61
CA ARG A 126 -3.32 9.88 7.82
C ARG A 126 -2.94 9.03 6.60
N SER A 127 -3.94 8.74 5.76
CA SER A 127 -3.76 8.00 4.51
C SER A 127 -2.93 8.79 3.49
N PRO A 128 -2.16 8.11 2.61
CA PRO A 128 -1.45 8.79 1.52
C PRO A 128 -2.36 9.56 0.56
N PHE A 129 -3.64 9.18 0.46
CA PHE A 129 -4.60 9.82 -0.45
C PHE A 129 -5.90 10.24 0.26
N CYS A 130 -6.68 11.09 -0.41
CA CYS A 130 -7.97 11.56 0.08
C CYS A 130 -9.02 10.45 0.08
N LEU A 131 -9.54 10.15 1.28
CA LEU A 131 -10.58 9.15 1.48
C LEU A 131 -11.98 9.62 1.06
N ILE A 132 -12.19 10.95 0.98
CA ILE A 132 -13.48 11.56 0.60
C ILE A 132 -13.58 11.73 -0.92
N ARG A 133 -12.45 12.05 -1.55
CA ARG A 133 -12.32 12.21 -3.00
C ARG A 133 -11.30 11.21 -3.50
N SER A 134 -11.77 10.00 -3.78
CA SER A 134 -10.95 8.83 -4.12
C SER A 134 -10.21 8.92 -5.47
N ILE A 135 -10.16 10.10 -6.11
CA ILE A 135 -9.58 10.30 -7.45
C ILE A 135 -8.08 9.97 -7.45
N GLN A 136 -7.32 10.45 -6.46
CA GLN A 136 -5.89 10.19 -6.37
C GLN A 136 -5.60 8.71 -6.06
N ALA A 137 -6.42 8.09 -5.20
CA ALA A 137 -6.31 6.66 -4.90
C ALA A 137 -6.60 5.81 -6.15
N VAL A 138 -7.66 6.14 -6.91
CA VAL A 138 -7.97 5.49 -8.19
C VAL A 138 -6.83 5.67 -9.17
N SER A 139 -6.37 6.90 -9.38
CA SER A 139 -5.22 7.20 -10.26
C SER A 139 -3.96 6.42 -9.86
N PHE A 140 -3.71 6.27 -8.56
CA PHE A 140 -2.62 5.42 -8.08
C PHE A 140 -2.80 3.96 -8.52
N ILE A 141 -3.96 3.36 -8.30
CA ILE A 141 -4.21 1.97 -8.72
C ILE A 141 -4.07 1.84 -10.25
N GLU A 142 -4.79 2.66 -11.02
CA GLU A 142 -4.86 2.55 -12.48
C GLU A 142 -3.49 2.74 -13.16
N ASN A 143 -2.64 3.62 -12.62
CA ASN A 143 -1.33 3.91 -13.22
C ASN A 143 -0.18 3.05 -12.66
N CYS A 144 -0.36 2.37 -11.53
CA CYS A 144 0.73 1.69 -10.84
C CYS A 144 0.58 0.16 -10.74
N TRP A 145 -0.58 -0.40 -11.09
CA TRP A 145 -0.83 -1.83 -10.87
C TRP A 145 0.10 -2.74 -11.66
N GLN A 146 0.53 -2.37 -12.88
CA GLN A 146 1.47 -3.18 -13.65
C GLN A 146 2.82 -3.28 -12.93
N THR A 147 3.43 -2.13 -12.63
CA THR A 147 4.70 -2.06 -11.89
C THR A 147 4.59 -2.75 -10.53
N TYR A 148 3.46 -2.58 -9.83
CA TYR A 148 3.22 -3.28 -8.57
C TYR A 148 3.24 -4.79 -8.77
N SER A 149 2.53 -5.31 -9.76
CA SER A 149 2.45 -6.75 -10.05
C SER A 149 3.84 -7.35 -10.35
N GLU A 150 4.65 -6.64 -11.14
CA GLU A 150 6.02 -7.05 -11.49
C GLU A 150 6.97 -7.07 -10.29
N LEU A 151 6.87 -6.06 -9.41
CA LEU A 151 7.76 -5.91 -8.26
C LEU A 151 7.24 -6.60 -6.99
N ARG A 152 5.97 -7.03 -6.96
CA ARG A 152 5.27 -7.47 -5.75
C ARG A 152 6.08 -8.46 -4.91
N LEU A 153 6.57 -9.52 -5.55
CA LEU A 153 7.28 -10.61 -4.86
C LEU A 153 8.79 -10.35 -4.74
N SER A 154 9.45 -9.89 -5.82
CA SER A 154 10.89 -9.62 -5.82
C SER A 154 11.25 -8.55 -4.79
N ARG A 155 10.44 -7.49 -4.71
CA ARG A 155 10.61 -6.39 -3.75
C ARG A 155 9.89 -6.59 -2.42
N LYS A 156 9.15 -7.70 -2.28
CA LYS A 156 8.31 -8.03 -1.12
C LYS A 156 7.32 -6.92 -0.76
N LEU A 157 6.74 -6.25 -1.76
CA LEU A 157 5.90 -5.08 -1.55
C LEU A 157 4.64 -5.39 -0.75
N ASN A 158 4.10 -6.60 -0.85
CA ASN A 158 3.00 -7.07 -0.02
C ASN A 158 3.35 -7.01 1.48
N VAL A 159 4.55 -7.48 1.87
CA VAL A 159 5.04 -7.42 3.26
C VAL A 159 5.33 -5.99 3.70
N VAL A 160 5.87 -5.17 2.80
CA VAL A 160 6.13 -3.74 3.07
C VAL A 160 4.83 -3.01 3.38
N ILE A 161 3.76 -3.27 2.61
CA ILE A 161 2.44 -2.68 2.85
C ILE A 161 1.88 -3.11 4.21
N ASP A 162 1.98 -4.40 4.57
CA ASP A 162 1.53 -4.87 5.88
C ASP A 162 2.24 -4.15 7.03
N LEU A 163 3.58 -4.08 6.97
CA LEU A 163 4.40 -3.36 7.96
C LEU A 163 4.14 -1.86 7.97
N PHE A 164 3.74 -1.29 6.83
CA PHE A 164 3.37 0.11 6.70
C PHE A 164 2.06 0.38 7.43
N THR A 165 1.06 -0.49 7.29
CA THR A 165 -0.30 -0.19 7.79
C THR A 165 -0.54 -0.61 9.24
N ILE A 166 0.05 -1.73 9.68
CA ILE A 166 -0.17 -2.29 11.04
C ILE A 166 0.03 -1.26 12.17
N PRO A 167 1.12 -0.45 12.20
CA PRO A 167 1.40 0.44 13.32
C PRO A 167 0.28 1.44 13.62
N ASP A 168 -0.36 1.97 12.58
CA ASP A 168 -1.43 2.96 12.71
C ASP A 168 -2.80 2.31 12.85
N ALA A 169 -3.04 1.21 12.13
CA ALA A 169 -4.30 0.48 12.19
C ALA A 169 -4.53 -0.16 13.57
N LYS A 170 -3.48 -0.58 14.26
CA LYS A 170 -3.52 -1.19 15.60
C LYS A 170 -3.12 -0.25 16.73
N GLU A 171 -2.88 1.03 16.43
CA GLU A 171 -2.48 2.04 17.43
C GLU A 171 -1.30 1.60 18.30
N LEU A 172 -0.25 1.07 17.68
CA LEU A 172 0.91 0.60 18.45
C LEU A 172 1.60 1.76 19.20
N PRO A 173 2.23 1.48 20.35
CA PRO A 173 3.16 2.41 21.01
C PRO A 173 4.26 2.91 20.06
N LEU A 174 4.75 4.13 20.28
CA LEU A 174 5.68 4.82 19.37
C LEU A 174 6.95 4.02 19.08
N GLU A 175 7.51 3.34 20.08
CA GLU A 175 8.69 2.48 19.93
C GLU A 175 8.42 1.31 18.99
N LEU A 176 7.22 0.71 19.07
CA LEU A 176 6.81 -0.35 18.16
C LEU A 176 6.50 0.18 16.76
N LYS A 177 5.99 1.42 16.64
CA LYS A 177 5.82 2.09 15.35
C LYS A 177 7.18 2.32 14.68
N LEU A 178 8.15 2.85 15.40
CA LEU A 178 9.52 3.03 14.91
C LEU A 178 10.19 1.69 14.59
N GLY A 179 10.09 0.71 15.48
CA GLY A 179 10.64 -0.63 15.26
C GLY A 179 10.10 -1.29 13.99
N SER A 180 8.78 -1.26 13.80
CA SER A 180 8.12 -1.79 12.59
C SER A 180 8.55 -1.03 11.33
N THR A 181 8.72 0.29 11.42
CA THR A 181 9.19 1.14 10.33
C THR A 181 10.63 0.84 9.93
N PHE A 182 11.50 0.55 10.90
CA PHE A 182 12.88 0.15 10.62
C PHE A 182 12.98 -1.26 10.06
N ILE A 183 12.11 -2.18 10.47
CA ILE A 183 11.98 -3.49 9.82
C ILE A 183 11.50 -3.34 8.38
N LEU A 184 10.56 -2.43 8.12
CA LEU A 184 10.10 -2.10 6.77
C LEU A 184 11.26 -1.57 5.90
N LEU A 185 12.02 -0.59 6.39
CA LEU A 185 13.20 -0.05 5.68
C LEU A 185 14.25 -1.14 5.40
N GLU A 186 14.49 -2.03 6.37
CA GLU A 186 15.39 -3.17 6.16
C GLU A 186 14.87 -4.12 5.08
N ASN A 187 13.55 -4.36 5.01
CA ASN A 187 12.95 -5.16 3.93
C ASN A 187 13.14 -4.51 2.55
N LEU A 188 12.87 -3.21 2.42
CA LEU A 188 13.07 -2.47 1.17
C LEU A 188 14.53 -2.50 0.73
N LYS A 189 15.45 -2.24 1.66
CA LYS A 189 16.89 -2.23 1.40
C LYS A 189 17.40 -3.63 1.06
N ALA A 190 16.94 -4.66 1.77
CA ALA A 190 17.36 -6.03 1.53
C ALA A 190 16.84 -6.55 0.18
N SER A 191 15.59 -6.25 -0.18
CA SER A 191 15.05 -6.65 -1.48
C SER A 191 15.76 -5.92 -2.62
N TYR A 192 16.08 -4.63 -2.45
CA TYR A 192 17.01 -3.91 -3.33
C TYR A 192 18.35 -4.61 -3.51
N ALA A 193 19.02 -4.87 -2.39
CA ALA A 193 20.36 -5.41 -2.44
C ALA A 193 20.39 -6.84 -3.01
N HIS A 194 19.31 -7.61 -2.87
CA HIS A 194 19.23 -8.97 -3.41
C HIS A 194 19.23 -8.99 -4.94
N ASP A 195 18.66 -7.97 -5.58
CA ASP A 195 18.62 -7.86 -7.04
C ASP A 195 19.99 -7.49 -7.64
N VAL A 196 20.85 -6.81 -6.87
CA VAL A 196 22.07 -6.16 -7.38
C VAL A 196 23.36 -6.80 -6.83
N TYR A 197 23.32 -7.43 -5.65
CA TYR A 197 24.50 -7.84 -4.90
C TYR A 197 24.50 -9.30 -4.48
N THR A 198 25.69 -9.85 -4.25
CA THR A 198 25.82 -11.22 -3.73
C THR A 198 25.66 -11.25 -2.21
N PHE A 199 24.70 -12.02 -1.72
CA PHE A 199 24.49 -12.23 -0.28
C PHE A 199 25.34 -13.40 0.24
N LYS A 200 26.17 -13.15 1.25
CA LYS A 200 27.01 -14.18 1.89
C LYS A 200 27.22 -13.88 3.37
N LYS A 201 27.00 -14.90 4.22
CA LYS A 201 27.21 -14.82 5.68
C LYS A 201 26.56 -13.57 6.32
N GLY A 202 25.32 -13.26 5.96
CA GLY A 202 24.58 -12.12 6.52
C GLY A 202 24.96 -10.75 5.96
N ASN A 203 25.77 -10.68 4.90
CA ASN A 203 26.26 -9.41 4.34
C ASN A 203 26.12 -9.40 2.81
N TYR A 204 26.00 -8.20 2.24
CA TYR A 204 25.98 -7.97 0.79
C TYR A 204 27.37 -7.55 0.30
N TYR A 205 27.77 -8.09 -0.84
CA TYR A 205 29.06 -7.83 -1.49
C TYR A 205 28.86 -7.39 -2.94
N ALA A 206 29.69 -6.45 -3.40
CA ALA A 206 29.76 -6.08 -4.81
C ALA A 206 30.08 -7.30 -5.68
N LEU A 207 29.43 -7.41 -6.85
CA LEU A 207 29.61 -8.54 -7.76
C LEU A 207 31.09 -8.71 -8.14
N GLY A 208 31.60 -9.94 -7.99
CA GLY A 208 33.01 -10.25 -8.27
C GLY A 208 34.02 -9.64 -7.29
N SER A 209 33.58 -8.99 -6.21
CA SER A 209 34.44 -8.29 -5.25
C SER A 209 34.27 -8.82 -3.83
N LYS A 210 35.31 -8.63 -2.99
CA LYS A 210 35.25 -8.84 -1.54
C LYS A 210 34.77 -7.58 -0.79
N ALA A 211 34.48 -6.49 -1.51
CA ALA A 211 33.99 -5.25 -0.92
C ALA A 211 32.57 -5.45 -0.38
N LYS A 212 32.45 -5.35 0.95
CA LYS A 212 31.18 -5.43 1.67
C LYS A 212 30.45 -4.08 1.56
N LYS A 213 29.17 -4.12 1.22
CA LYS A 213 28.28 -2.97 1.27
C LYS A 213 27.74 -2.75 2.68
N THR A 214 27.80 -1.52 3.14
CA THR A 214 27.25 -1.08 4.43
C THR A 214 25.75 -0.81 4.31
N TYR A 215 25.07 -0.73 5.45
CA TYR A 215 23.65 -0.33 5.48
C TYR A 215 23.43 1.03 4.82
N ALA A 216 24.26 2.02 5.15
CA ALA A 216 24.11 3.39 4.65
C ALA A 216 24.27 3.47 3.13
N GLU A 217 25.25 2.75 2.56
CA GLU A 217 25.44 2.68 1.10
C GLU A 217 24.20 2.07 0.43
N LEU A 218 23.72 0.93 0.91
CA LEU A 218 22.56 0.27 0.29
C LEU A 218 21.28 1.09 0.39
N VAL A 219 21.04 1.77 1.51
CA VAL A 219 19.88 2.66 1.65
C VAL A 219 20.02 3.87 0.72
N THR A 220 21.21 4.45 0.62
CA THR A 220 21.49 5.57 -0.29
C THR A 220 21.19 5.18 -1.73
N GLU A 221 21.80 4.10 -2.22
CA GLU A 221 21.61 3.60 -3.58
C GLU A 221 20.13 3.24 -3.85
N MET A 222 19.45 2.66 -2.87
CA MET A 222 18.02 2.37 -2.96
C MET A 222 17.18 3.64 -3.17
N PHE A 223 17.41 4.72 -2.41
CA PHE A 223 16.69 5.98 -2.58
C PHE A 223 17.08 6.69 -3.89
N GLU A 224 18.35 6.66 -4.27
CA GLU A 224 18.85 7.22 -5.52
C GLU A 224 18.21 6.56 -6.75
N LEU A 225 17.96 5.25 -6.70
CA LEU A 225 17.27 4.49 -7.76
C LEU A 225 15.93 5.13 -8.17
N VAL A 226 15.22 5.73 -7.21
CA VAL A 226 13.91 6.36 -7.43
C VAL A 226 14.00 7.89 -7.51
N GLY A 227 15.21 8.45 -7.61
CA GLY A 227 15.46 9.88 -7.70
C GLY A 227 15.20 10.65 -6.42
N MET A 228 15.31 10.00 -5.26
CA MET A 228 15.26 10.65 -3.95
C MET A 228 16.67 10.96 -3.45
N PRO A 229 16.87 12.09 -2.73
CA PRO A 229 18.18 12.42 -2.17
C PRO A 229 18.61 11.39 -1.13
N GLN A 230 19.93 11.27 -0.93
CA GLN A 230 20.51 10.42 0.10
C GLN A 230 19.89 10.70 1.48
N THR A 231 19.44 9.65 2.15
CA THR A 231 19.02 9.71 3.56
C THR A 231 19.74 8.61 4.35
N ASN A 232 20.49 9.01 5.37
CA ASN A 232 21.06 8.11 6.38
C ASN A 232 20.62 8.53 7.80
N THR A 233 19.57 9.36 7.88
CA THR A 233 19.17 10.11 9.07
C THR A 233 18.74 9.20 10.22
N TRP A 234 18.26 8.00 9.92
CA TRP A 234 17.69 7.09 10.93
C TRP A 234 18.61 5.96 11.36
N LYS A 235 19.85 5.89 10.86
CA LYS A 235 20.76 4.76 11.15
C LYS A 235 20.99 4.58 12.64
N ASP A 236 21.28 5.66 13.35
CA ASP A 236 21.66 5.58 14.77
C ASP A 236 20.44 5.29 15.65
N LEU A 237 19.30 5.93 15.37
CA LEU A 237 18.02 5.64 16.03
C LEU A 237 17.58 4.19 15.79
N ARG A 238 17.70 3.70 14.55
CA ARG A 238 17.44 2.31 14.19
C ARG A 238 18.32 1.35 14.98
N ASN A 239 19.61 1.65 15.10
CA ASN A 239 20.53 0.80 15.83
C ASN A 239 20.21 0.76 17.33
N ALA A 240 19.87 1.91 17.93
CA ALA A 240 19.41 1.96 19.32
C ALA A 240 18.18 1.07 19.51
N ILE A 241 17.09 1.32 18.78
CA ILE A 241 15.83 0.57 18.97
C ILE A 241 16.00 -0.93 18.69
N ILE A 242 16.73 -1.32 17.64
CA ILE A 242 16.86 -2.74 17.27
C ILE A 242 17.84 -3.51 18.17
N HIS A 243 18.93 -2.89 18.63
CA HIS A 243 19.96 -3.61 19.39
C HIS A 243 19.85 -3.47 20.91
N SER A 244 19.43 -2.31 21.41
CA SER A 244 19.26 -2.11 22.86
C SER A 244 17.80 -2.21 23.31
N GLY A 245 16.83 -2.09 22.40
CA GLY A 245 15.41 -1.98 22.77
C GLY A 245 15.08 -0.68 23.50
N LEU A 246 16.04 0.25 23.57
CA LEU A 246 15.91 1.53 24.27
C LEU A 246 15.83 2.66 23.24
N CYS A 247 14.87 3.55 23.44
CA CYS A 247 14.83 4.84 22.76
C CYS A 247 15.02 5.92 23.83
N GLU A 248 16.08 6.72 23.71
CA GLU A 248 16.36 7.83 24.63
C GLU A 248 15.67 9.13 24.20
N LEU A 249 14.94 9.10 23.07
CA LEU A 249 14.20 10.25 22.56
C LEU A 249 12.95 10.50 23.41
N SER A 250 12.55 11.77 23.47
CA SER A 250 11.24 12.14 24.00
C SER A 250 10.11 11.55 23.13
N PRO A 251 8.88 11.37 23.67
CA PRO A 251 7.73 10.98 22.87
C PRO A 251 7.47 11.89 21.66
N GLU A 252 7.69 13.19 21.81
CA GLU A 252 7.55 14.19 20.75
C GLU A 252 8.56 13.93 19.62
N ASP A 253 9.84 13.75 19.97
CA ASP A 253 10.90 13.47 18.99
C ASP A 253 10.68 12.11 18.32
N MET A 254 10.24 11.08 19.07
CA MET A 254 9.90 9.78 18.49
C MET A 254 8.77 9.90 17.45
N HIS A 255 7.73 10.69 17.77
CA HIS A 255 6.63 10.93 16.86
C HIS A 255 7.08 11.69 15.60
N GLU A 256 7.96 12.68 15.75
CA GLU A 256 8.56 13.40 14.62
C GLU A 256 9.36 12.45 13.73
N GLN A 257 10.27 11.65 14.31
CA GLN A 257 11.08 10.70 13.55
C GLN A 257 10.23 9.65 12.84
N TYR A 258 9.18 9.14 13.49
CA TYR A 258 8.22 8.24 12.84
C TYR A 258 7.53 8.92 11.66
N SER A 259 7.07 10.16 11.85
CA SER A 259 6.37 10.91 10.80
C SER A 259 7.26 11.19 9.59
N LEU A 260 8.52 11.56 9.81
CA LEU A 260 9.49 11.78 8.73
C LEU A 260 9.84 10.47 8.00
N CYS A 261 9.99 9.36 8.72
CA CYS A 261 10.18 8.05 8.10
C CYS A 261 8.97 7.67 7.23
N ARG A 262 7.75 7.90 7.73
CA ARG A 262 6.50 7.62 7.03
C ARG A 262 6.41 8.38 5.72
N ASP A 263 6.75 9.66 5.72
CA ASP A 263 6.78 10.48 4.52
C ASP A 263 7.78 9.96 3.49
N ALA A 264 9.00 9.64 3.93
CA ALA A 264 10.04 9.14 3.04
C ALA A 264 9.69 7.76 2.46
N ILE A 265 9.11 6.86 3.25
CA ILE A 265 8.65 5.55 2.77
C ILE A 265 7.49 5.70 1.80
N THR A 266 6.54 6.59 2.08
CA THR A 266 5.40 6.86 1.19
C THR A 266 5.90 7.36 -0.15
N GLU A 267 6.78 8.36 -0.15
CA GLU A 267 7.36 8.90 -1.38
C GLU A 267 8.18 7.84 -2.14
N TYR A 268 9.01 7.07 -1.42
CA TYR A 268 9.81 6.00 -2.02
C TYR A 268 8.91 4.98 -2.72
N PHE A 269 7.87 4.52 -2.05
CA PHE A 269 6.94 3.53 -2.57
C PHE A 269 6.20 4.05 -3.80
N LEU A 270 5.70 5.29 -3.76
CA LEU A 270 5.03 5.93 -4.88
C LEU A 270 5.96 6.11 -6.09
N ARG A 271 7.19 6.58 -5.87
CA ARG A 271 8.19 6.74 -6.95
C ARG A 271 8.62 5.41 -7.54
N LEU A 272 8.85 4.39 -6.70
CA LEU A 272 9.20 3.04 -7.15
C LEU A 272 8.15 2.47 -8.09
N LEU A 273 6.86 2.73 -7.82
CA LEU A 273 5.76 2.28 -8.65
C LEU A 273 5.47 3.17 -9.87
N GLY A 274 6.18 4.29 -10.02
CA GLY A 274 6.00 5.24 -11.12
C GLY A 274 4.80 6.18 -10.94
N TYR A 275 4.27 6.33 -9.73
CA TYR A 275 3.14 7.23 -9.47
C TYR A 275 3.49 8.69 -9.78
N GLN A 276 2.56 9.36 -10.44
CA GLN A 276 2.64 10.79 -10.73
C GLN A 276 1.38 11.47 -10.21
N GLY A 277 1.56 12.47 -9.36
CA GLY A 277 0.45 13.15 -8.72
C GLY A 277 0.76 13.59 -7.31
N GLU A 278 -0.31 13.95 -6.62
CA GLU A 278 -0.29 14.51 -5.28
C GLU A 278 -0.60 13.42 -4.24
N PHE A 279 0.12 13.45 -3.13
CA PHE A 279 -0.13 12.61 -1.96
C PHE A 279 0.02 13.43 -0.68
N PHE A 280 -0.61 12.96 0.41
CA PHE A 280 -0.53 13.59 1.71
C PHE A 280 0.72 13.16 2.48
N LEU A 281 1.34 14.14 3.14
CA LEU A 281 2.39 13.90 4.11
C LEU A 281 1.76 13.51 5.46
N TYR A 282 2.26 12.42 6.02
CA TYR A 282 1.93 11.96 7.36
C TYR A 282 2.33 13.01 8.42
N SER A 283 3.50 13.66 8.27
CA SER A 283 3.94 14.74 9.16
C SER A 283 3.03 15.97 9.10
N GLY A 284 2.40 16.22 7.94
CA GLY A 284 1.47 17.32 7.71
C GLY A 284 0.05 17.10 8.24
N GLY A 285 -0.20 16.02 8.97
CA GLY A 285 -1.51 15.76 9.59
C GLY A 285 -2.67 15.52 8.61
N GLY A 286 -2.40 15.37 7.31
CA GLY A 286 -3.41 15.30 6.26
C GLY A 286 -3.72 16.63 5.55
N ASP A 287 -3.07 17.73 5.96
CA ASP A 287 -3.27 19.06 5.36
C ASP A 287 -2.14 19.45 4.40
N THR A 288 -0.96 18.85 4.57
CA THR A 288 0.19 19.09 3.70
C THR A 288 0.29 18.02 2.63
N THR A 289 0.44 18.45 1.39
CA THR A 289 0.65 17.56 0.25
C THR A 289 2.05 17.71 -0.34
N LYS A 290 2.49 16.67 -1.05
CA LYS A 290 3.66 16.69 -1.93
C LYS A 290 3.28 16.15 -3.30
N VAL A 291 3.90 16.69 -4.34
CA VAL A 291 3.65 16.30 -5.73
C VAL A 291 4.88 15.58 -6.28
N ILE A 292 4.69 14.38 -6.82
CA ILE A 292 5.69 13.66 -7.62
C ILE A 292 5.45 14.01 -9.08
N ARG A 293 6.49 14.56 -9.73
CA ARG A 293 6.53 14.83 -11.18
C ARG A 293 7.58 13.92 -11.80
N LEU A 294 7.44 13.66 -13.10
CA LEU A 294 8.52 13.07 -13.89
C LEU A 294 9.78 13.91 -13.72
N ASN A 295 10.79 13.34 -13.07
CA ASN A 295 12.16 13.75 -13.36
C ASN A 295 12.54 13.00 -14.64
N ASN A 296 13.06 13.71 -15.63
CA ASN A 296 13.71 13.09 -16.79
C ASN A 296 14.92 12.29 -16.27
N LEU A 297 14.70 11.05 -15.86
CA LEU A 297 15.77 10.07 -15.73
C LEU A 297 16.11 9.69 -17.17
N GLU A 298 17.10 10.40 -17.74
CA GLU A 298 17.72 9.91 -18.98
C GLU A 298 18.15 8.46 -18.76
N PRO A 299 17.89 7.56 -19.72
CA PRO A 299 18.37 6.19 -19.61
C PRO A 299 19.88 6.23 -19.43
N VAL A 300 20.36 5.63 -18.34
CA VAL A 300 21.79 5.36 -18.15
C VAL A 300 22.22 4.57 -19.38
N ALA A 301 23.02 5.20 -20.23
CA ALA A 301 23.55 4.58 -21.43
C ALA A 301 24.22 3.27 -21.03
N THR A 302 23.71 2.15 -21.54
CA THR A 302 24.46 0.90 -21.58
C THR A 302 25.68 1.15 -22.46
N SER A 303 26.83 1.35 -21.84
CA SER A 303 28.11 1.33 -22.55
C SER A 303 28.32 -0.10 -23.08
N GLU A 304 28.36 -0.21 -24.41
CA GLU A 304 28.89 -1.36 -25.15
C GLU A 304 30.33 -1.72 -24.70
#